data_AF-A0AAD4UN37-F1
#
_entry.id   AF-A0AAD4UN37-F1
#
_cell.length_a   1.000
_cell.length_b   1.000
_cell.length_c   1.000
_cell.angle_alpha   90.00
_cell.angle_beta   90.00
_cell.angle_gamma   90.00
#
_symmetry.space_group_name_H-M   'P 1'
#
loop_
_entity.id
_entity.type
_entity.pdbx_description
1 polymer ?
#
loop_
_entity_poly.entity_id
_entity_poly.type
_entity_poly.pdbx_seq_one_letter_code
_entity_poly.pdbx_strand_id
1 'polypeptide(L)'
;MKLKLVNIQKAKISTAAFVKAFCHHKLIELDATAVHTDLSIPDILSGLCSNSWIQGNLRRLILDSTSIPRDSRLLFFGQLTGLRVLSVFNVCFHSEDLAHVSQLPKLESLDISNTLVTNISALLTCKDRLRSLTMHYLKCLTMTKPQILAVIRELKCLLHLDISDHRQLRFDAAKFVMRWLCKHESPKMQAMAVSITSILALQLSPEQTAQLKEEVFMAVKELLAIVKQKTAENLDDVTLLFTLKALWNLTEQSPAACRHFIENQGLAIFIQVLETFSETAIQSKVLGLLNNVAEVRELFSKLITEDVVKHISSLLHSKELEVSYLAAGIIAHLTSDKQPWISCDLQRTALLQDLYATIQKWPSSSCKMTALVTYRSFKAFFPLLGNFSQPEVQLWALWAMYHVCSKNPSKYCKMLVEEEGLQLLCDIREHSEADPQAQQIAASIVDDFKMHFMNYQRPSLC
;
A
#
# COMPACT_ATOMS: atom_id res chain seq x y z
N MET A 1 25.52 -7.76 -31.12
CA MET A 1 24.48 -7.88 -30.06
C MET A 1 23.14 -7.38 -30.59
N LYS A 2 22.01 -7.98 -30.20
CA LYS A 2 20.66 -7.46 -30.51
C LYS A 2 20.03 -6.97 -29.21
N LEU A 3 19.94 -5.65 -29.03
CA LEU A 3 19.30 -5.06 -27.85
C LEU A 3 17.80 -5.35 -27.86
N LYS A 4 17.23 -5.61 -26.68
CA LYS A 4 15.80 -5.87 -26.45
C LYS A 4 15.22 -4.95 -25.37
N LEU A 5 15.99 -4.67 -24.33
CA LEU A 5 15.62 -3.80 -23.22
C LEU A 5 16.61 -2.63 -23.22
N VAL A 6 16.10 -1.41 -23.24
CA VAL A 6 16.92 -0.20 -23.28
C VAL A 6 16.49 0.72 -22.16
N ASN A 7 17.46 1.18 -21.37
CA ASN A 7 17.28 2.18 -20.35
C ASN A 7 18.27 3.32 -20.63
N ILE A 8 17.73 4.51 -20.90
CA ILE A 8 18.48 5.73 -21.18
C ILE A 8 18.04 6.85 -20.22
N GLN A 9 17.64 6.50 -19.00
CA GLN A 9 17.19 7.49 -18.01
C GLN A 9 18.25 8.59 -17.80
N LYS A 10 17.81 9.85 -17.80
CA LYS A 10 18.67 11.03 -17.60
C LYS A 10 19.83 11.16 -18.59
N ALA A 11 19.81 10.42 -19.70
CA ALA A 11 20.88 10.43 -20.67
C ALA A 11 20.83 11.69 -21.54
N LYS A 12 22.02 12.18 -21.92
CA LYS A 12 22.18 13.23 -22.94
C LYS A 12 22.53 12.59 -24.28
N ILE A 13 21.51 12.40 -25.11
CA ILE A 13 21.61 11.74 -26.42
C ILE A 13 20.88 12.62 -27.43
N SER A 14 21.43 12.79 -28.63
CA SER A 14 20.73 13.48 -29.72
C SER A 14 19.80 12.54 -30.49
N THR A 15 18.80 13.07 -31.17
CA THR A 15 17.90 12.30 -32.05
C THR A 15 18.67 11.39 -33.03
N ALA A 16 19.69 11.91 -33.71
CA ALA A 16 20.49 11.11 -34.65
C ALA A 16 21.24 9.95 -33.97
N ALA A 17 21.79 10.19 -32.77
CA ALA A 17 22.46 9.14 -32.00
C ALA A 17 21.46 8.08 -31.50
N PHE A 18 20.27 8.49 -31.04
CA PHE A 18 19.21 7.58 -30.62
C PHE A 18 18.76 6.65 -31.75
N VAL A 19 18.48 7.22 -32.93
CA VAL A 19 18.06 6.44 -34.10
C VAL A 19 19.14 5.45 -34.52
N LYS A 20 20.38 5.92 -34.64
CA LYS A 20 21.53 5.09 -35.04
C LYS A 20 21.84 3.98 -34.05
N ALA A 21 21.67 4.22 -32.74
CA ALA A 21 22.05 3.26 -31.71
C ALA A 21 20.95 2.23 -31.40
N PHE A 22 19.67 2.61 -31.49
CA PHE A 22 18.58 1.79 -30.92
C PHE A 22 17.50 1.38 -31.91
N CYS A 23 17.18 2.21 -32.90
CA CYS A 23 15.96 2.01 -33.70
C CYS A 23 16.08 0.86 -34.71
N HIS A 24 17.29 0.39 -35.04
CA HIS A 24 17.50 -0.81 -35.87
C HIS A 24 17.42 -2.13 -35.08
N HIS A 25 17.27 -2.08 -33.76
CA HIS A 25 17.17 -3.27 -32.91
C HIS A 25 15.72 -3.76 -32.74
N LYS A 26 15.57 -4.91 -32.08
CA LYS A 26 14.29 -5.54 -31.80
C LYS A 26 13.86 -5.24 -30.36
N LEU A 27 13.55 -3.97 -30.11
CA LEU A 27 13.23 -3.45 -28.77
C LEU A 27 11.85 -3.91 -28.28
N ILE A 28 11.83 -4.49 -27.09
CA ILE A 28 10.64 -4.90 -26.36
C ILE A 28 10.29 -3.85 -25.31
N GLU A 29 11.31 -3.22 -24.70
CA GLU A 29 11.12 -2.20 -23.67
C GLU A 29 12.08 -1.04 -23.86
N LEU A 30 11.57 0.18 -23.65
CA LEU A 30 12.35 1.40 -23.58
C LEU A 30 11.93 2.23 -22.36
N ASP A 31 12.92 2.61 -21.57
CA ASP A 31 12.78 3.62 -20.53
C ASP A 31 13.65 4.83 -20.87
N ALA A 32 12.98 5.95 -21.16
CA ALA A 32 13.59 7.23 -21.49
C ALA A 32 13.27 8.31 -20.44
N THR A 33 13.05 7.92 -19.18
CA THR A 33 12.70 8.87 -18.12
C THR A 33 13.72 10.01 -18.00
N ALA A 34 13.24 11.25 -18.03
CA ALA A 34 14.03 12.46 -17.85
C ALA A 34 15.25 12.59 -18.79
N VAL A 35 15.19 12.03 -20.01
CA VAL A 35 16.23 12.27 -21.02
C VAL A 35 16.36 13.76 -21.31
N HIS A 36 17.58 14.18 -21.66
CA HIS A 36 17.87 15.58 -21.97
C HIS A 36 17.02 16.08 -23.15
N THR A 37 16.74 17.38 -23.18
CA THR A 37 15.85 18.02 -24.18
C THR A 37 16.32 17.91 -25.63
N ASP A 38 17.54 17.42 -25.87
CA ASP A 38 18.09 17.15 -27.20
C ASP A 38 17.43 15.93 -27.87
N LEU A 39 16.65 15.15 -27.12
CA LEU A 39 15.85 14.02 -27.60
C LEU A 39 14.42 14.16 -27.07
N SER A 40 13.52 14.62 -27.94
CA SER A 40 12.13 14.86 -27.57
C SER A 40 11.24 13.60 -27.70
N ILE A 41 10.04 13.62 -27.09
CA ILE A 41 9.07 12.52 -27.28
C ILE A 41 8.73 12.30 -28.76
N PRO A 42 8.39 13.33 -29.58
CA PRO A 42 8.17 13.13 -31.00
C PRO A 42 9.33 12.46 -31.74
N ASP A 43 10.57 12.81 -31.39
CA ASP A 43 11.78 12.21 -31.97
C ASP A 43 11.93 10.74 -31.60
N ILE A 44 11.68 10.40 -30.32
CA ILE A 44 11.69 9.03 -29.84
C ILE A 44 10.63 8.22 -30.59
N LEU A 45 9.40 8.73 -30.68
CA LEU A 45 8.30 8.06 -31.37
C LEU A 45 8.61 7.87 -32.86
N SER A 46 9.09 8.90 -33.54
CA SER A 46 9.51 8.83 -34.94
C SER A 46 10.60 7.78 -35.16
N GLY A 47 11.63 7.77 -34.30
CA GLY A 47 12.69 6.78 -34.33
C GLY A 47 12.18 5.35 -34.14
N LEU A 48 11.37 5.10 -33.10
CA LEU A 48 10.79 3.78 -32.84
C LEU A 48 9.89 3.31 -33.99
N CYS A 49 9.07 4.21 -34.53
CA CYS A 49 8.15 3.92 -35.62
C CYS A 49 8.87 3.70 -36.96
N SER A 50 10.12 4.11 -37.12
CA SER A 50 10.91 3.78 -38.33
C SER A 50 11.13 2.27 -38.52
N ASN A 51 10.90 1.46 -37.49
CA ASN A 51 11.07 0.02 -37.50
C ASN A 51 9.73 -0.71 -37.30
N SER A 52 9.25 -1.36 -38.35
CA SER A 52 7.98 -2.12 -38.34
C SER A 52 7.95 -3.25 -37.32
N TRP A 53 9.10 -3.84 -36.97
CA TRP A 53 9.16 -4.84 -35.91
C TRP A 53 8.86 -4.23 -34.55
N ILE A 54 9.41 -3.05 -34.24
CA ILE A 54 9.18 -2.33 -32.97
C ILE A 54 7.69 -1.96 -32.86
N GLN A 55 7.08 -1.45 -33.93
CA GLN A 55 5.65 -1.09 -33.96
C GLN A 55 4.74 -2.21 -33.42
N GLY A 56 4.98 -3.48 -33.82
CA GLY A 56 4.17 -4.62 -33.40
C GLY A 56 4.62 -5.34 -32.12
N ASN A 57 5.82 -5.05 -31.61
CA ASN A 57 6.47 -5.86 -30.55
C ASN A 57 6.99 -5.08 -29.34
N LEU A 58 7.07 -3.75 -29.41
CA LEU A 58 7.38 -2.93 -28.23
C LEU A 58 6.24 -3.08 -27.23
N ARG A 59 6.53 -3.56 -26.02
CA ARG A 59 5.54 -3.82 -24.98
C ARG A 59 5.49 -2.72 -23.93
N ARG A 60 6.64 -2.13 -23.59
CA ARG A 60 6.75 -1.12 -22.52
C ARG A 60 7.48 0.12 -23.02
N LEU A 61 6.90 1.28 -22.77
CA LEU A 61 7.48 2.58 -23.10
C LEU A 61 7.26 3.54 -21.91
N ILE A 62 8.35 4.02 -21.33
CA ILE A 62 8.34 4.99 -20.21
C ILE A 62 8.98 6.29 -20.70
N LEU A 63 8.23 7.39 -20.67
CA LEU A 63 8.61 8.70 -21.19
C LEU A 63 8.54 9.78 -20.10
N ASP A 64 8.57 9.38 -18.85
CA ASP A 64 8.31 10.24 -17.70
C ASP A 64 9.25 11.45 -17.69
N SER A 65 8.71 12.65 -17.45
CA SER A 65 9.45 13.91 -17.44
C SER A 65 10.27 14.19 -18.71
N THR A 66 9.91 13.60 -19.86
CA THR A 66 10.56 13.88 -21.15
C THR A 66 9.90 15.07 -21.84
N SER A 67 10.70 15.92 -22.49
CA SER A 67 10.19 17.15 -23.11
C SER A 67 9.37 16.89 -24.38
N ILE A 68 8.28 17.66 -24.51
CA ILE A 68 7.55 17.86 -25.77
C ILE A 68 7.77 19.31 -26.23
N PRO A 69 8.33 19.55 -27.43
CA PRO A 69 8.50 20.89 -27.98
C PRO A 69 7.14 21.59 -28.17
N ARG A 70 7.10 22.92 -27.93
CA ARG A 70 5.85 23.71 -27.92
C ARG A 70 5.05 23.69 -29.23
N ASP A 71 5.73 23.51 -30.37
CA ASP A 71 5.10 23.50 -31.70
C ASP A 71 4.79 22.07 -32.20
N SER A 72 4.92 21.07 -31.33
CA SER A 72 4.68 19.68 -31.71
C SER A 72 3.18 19.43 -31.86
N ARG A 73 2.79 18.89 -33.02
CA ARG A 73 1.45 18.33 -33.25
C ARG A 73 1.27 17.03 -32.45
N LEU A 74 0.02 16.53 -32.46
CA LEU A 74 -0.45 15.26 -31.86
C LEU A 74 0.62 14.16 -31.86
N LEU A 75 0.77 13.49 -30.71
CA LEU A 75 1.73 12.41 -30.55
C LEU A 75 1.24 11.14 -31.26
N PHE A 76 2.03 10.61 -32.19
CA PHE A 76 1.66 9.46 -33.03
C PHE A 76 1.86 8.10 -32.36
N PHE A 77 1.36 7.92 -31.13
CA PHE A 77 1.43 6.64 -30.42
C PHE A 77 0.73 5.48 -31.15
N GLY A 78 -0.29 5.78 -31.96
CA GLY A 78 -1.16 4.78 -32.61
C GLY A 78 -0.45 3.73 -33.48
N GLN A 79 0.78 3.99 -33.93
CA GLN A 79 1.57 3.01 -34.70
C GLN A 79 2.19 1.91 -33.83
N LEU A 80 2.35 2.14 -32.52
CA LEU A 80 2.92 1.18 -31.57
C LEU A 80 1.89 0.14 -31.13
N THR A 81 1.32 -0.60 -32.09
CA THR A 81 0.25 -1.60 -31.88
C THR A 81 0.62 -2.74 -30.92
N GLY A 82 1.91 -2.97 -30.68
CA GLY A 82 2.42 -3.91 -29.68
C GLY A 82 2.33 -3.44 -28.23
N LEU A 83 2.13 -2.15 -28.01
CA LEU A 83 2.34 -1.49 -26.72
C LEU A 83 1.28 -1.91 -25.70
N ARG A 84 1.77 -2.32 -24.52
CA ARG A 84 0.96 -2.78 -23.38
C ARG A 84 1.04 -1.82 -22.20
N VAL A 85 2.22 -1.24 -21.98
CA VAL A 85 2.48 -0.35 -20.86
C VAL A 85 3.01 0.97 -21.40
N LEU A 86 2.32 2.05 -21.06
CA LEU A 86 2.75 3.42 -21.34
C LEU A 86 2.76 4.24 -20.05
N SER A 87 3.85 4.96 -19.83
CA SER A 87 3.93 5.99 -18.79
C SER A 87 4.38 7.31 -19.41
N VAL A 88 3.60 8.36 -19.14
CA VAL A 88 3.87 9.75 -19.56
C VAL A 88 3.77 10.67 -18.34
N PHE A 89 4.26 10.21 -17.19
CA PHE A 89 4.20 10.98 -15.95
C PHE A 89 4.91 12.33 -16.12
N ASN A 90 4.27 13.41 -15.70
CA ASN A 90 4.84 14.76 -15.76
C ASN A 90 5.28 15.18 -17.19
N VAL A 91 4.45 14.86 -18.18
CA VAL A 91 4.63 15.23 -19.59
C VAL A 91 3.49 16.16 -20.03
N CYS A 92 3.75 17.05 -21.00
CA CYS A 92 2.73 17.90 -21.64
C CYS A 92 1.77 17.09 -22.55
N PHE A 93 1.06 16.13 -21.96
CA PHE A 93 0.17 15.18 -22.61
C PHE A 93 -1.30 15.60 -22.45
N HIS A 94 -2.06 15.68 -23.54
CA HIS A 94 -3.41 16.25 -23.58
C HIS A 94 -4.51 15.19 -23.84
N SER A 95 -5.77 15.61 -23.81
CA SER A 95 -6.93 14.74 -24.04
C SER A 95 -6.94 14.12 -25.45
N GLU A 96 -6.42 14.83 -26.44
CA GLU A 96 -6.28 14.35 -27.81
C GLU A 96 -5.23 13.22 -27.90
N ASP A 97 -4.09 13.36 -27.21
CA ASP A 97 -3.07 12.31 -27.12
C ASP A 97 -3.64 11.07 -26.42
N LEU A 98 -4.45 11.27 -25.37
CA LEU A 98 -5.16 10.19 -24.69
C LEU A 98 -6.11 9.45 -25.63
N ALA A 99 -6.83 10.15 -26.51
CA ALA A 99 -7.71 9.54 -27.50
C ALA A 99 -6.94 8.61 -28.45
N HIS A 100 -5.74 9.01 -28.89
CA HIS A 100 -4.88 8.17 -29.72
C HIS A 100 -4.34 6.95 -28.97
N VAL A 101 -3.82 7.15 -27.76
CA VAL A 101 -3.31 6.05 -26.91
C VAL A 101 -4.41 5.05 -26.58
N SER A 102 -5.63 5.52 -26.32
CA SER A 102 -6.78 4.66 -25.97
C SER A 102 -7.27 3.79 -27.13
N GLN A 103 -6.80 4.01 -28.36
CA GLN A 103 -7.07 3.13 -29.52
C GLN A 103 -6.07 1.96 -29.63
N LEU A 104 -4.97 1.98 -28.87
CA LEU A 104 -3.96 0.92 -28.94
C LEU A 104 -4.56 -0.43 -28.53
N PRO A 105 -4.43 -1.47 -29.38
CA PRO A 105 -5.20 -2.71 -29.25
C PRO A 105 -4.76 -3.58 -28.06
N LYS A 106 -3.54 -3.38 -27.57
CA LYS A 106 -2.92 -4.19 -26.50
C LYS A 106 -2.65 -3.42 -25.22
N LEU A 107 -3.09 -2.16 -25.12
CA LEU A 107 -2.82 -1.33 -23.95
C LEU A 107 -3.50 -1.91 -22.70
N GLU A 108 -2.68 -2.26 -21.70
CA GLU A 108 -3.08 -2.88 -20.44
C GLU A 108 -2.79 -1.97 -19.24
N SER A 109 -1.76 -1.12 -19.31
CA SER A 109 -1.37 -0.21 -18.23
C SER A 109 -1.06 1.18 -18.77
N LEU A 110 -1.64 2.20 -18.13
CA LEU A 110 -1.45 3.59 -18.51
C LEU A 110 -1.25 4.47 -17.27
N ASP A 111 -0.16 5.24 -17.28
CA ASP A 111 0.06 6.34 -16.34
C ASP A 111 0.02 7.68 -17.08
N ILE A 112 -1.00 8.49 -16.76
CA ILE A 112 -1.21 9.86 -17.26
C ILE A 112 -1.05 10.90 -16.15
N SER A 113 -0.35 10.55 -15.07
CA SER A 113 -0.29 11.42 -13.91
C SER A 113 0.51 12.69 -14.17
N ASN A 114 0.10 13.80 -13.54
CA ASN A 114 0.75 15.11 -13.70
C ASN A 114 0.81 15.62 -15.18
N THR A 115 -0.19 15.23 -15.97
CA THR A 115 -0.37 15.66 -17.36
C THR A 115 -1.41 16.79 -17.49
N LEU A 116 -1.68 17.21 -18.73
CA LEU A 116 -2.62 18.27 -19.09
C LEU A 116 -3.97 17.71 -19.59
N VAL A 117 -4.26 16.44 -19.33
CA VAL A 117 -5.53 15.80 -19.70
C VAL A 117 -6.69 16.52 -19.00
N THR A 118 -7.64 17.00 -19.81
CA THR A 118 -8.87 17.67 -19.37
C THR A 118 -10.07 16.73 -19.29
N ASN A 119 -10.06 15.65 -20.07
CA ASN A 119 -11.16 14.70 -20.20
C ASN A 119 -10.64 13.26 -20.41
N ILE A 120 -11.10 12.32 -19.58
CA ILE A 120 -10.70 10.90 -19.60
C ILE A 120 -11.66 9.98 -20.36
N SER A 121 -12.71 10.50 -21.00
CA SER A 121 -13.75 9.69 -21.66
C SER A 121 -13.21 8.82 -22.80
N ALA A 122 -12.07 9.20 -23.38
CA ALA A 122 -11.32 8.38 -24.34
C ALA A 122 -10.96 6.98 -23.82
N LEU A 123 -10.78 6.82 -22.50
CA LEU A 123 -10.50 5.52 -21.87
C LEU A 123 -11.62 4.49 -22.10
N LEU A 124 -12.85 4.95 -22.42
CA LEU A 124 -13.95 4.05 -22.77
C LEU A 124 -13.66 3.21 -24.02
N THR A 125 -12.78 3.67 -24.90
CA THR A 125 -12.31 2.91 -26.07
C THR A 125 -11.40 1.72 -25.66
N CYS A 126 -10.79 1.77 -24.48
CA CYS A 126 -9.96 0.70 -23.92
C CYS A 126 -10.55 -0.01 -22.71
N LYS A 127 -11.85 0.16 -22.46
CA LYS A 127 -12.55 -0.32 -21.26
C LYS A 127 -12.47 -1.83 -21.00
N ASP A 128 -12.43 -2.64 -22.05
CA ASP A 128 -12.42 -4.11 -21.96
C ASP A 128 -10.99 -4.71 -21.93
N ARG A 129 -9.96 -3.87 -21.79
CA ARG A 129 -8.55 -4.32 -21.77
C ARG A 129 -7.65 -3.58 -20.79
N LEU A 130 -7.98 -2.34 -20.43
CA LEU A 130 -7.18 -1.57 -19.48
C LEU A 130 -7.26 -2.22 -18.09
N ARG A 131 -6.12 -2.62 -17.56
CA ARG A 131 -5.97 -3.28 -16.26
C ARG A 131 -5.39 -2.36 -15.19
N SER A 132 -4.63 -1.35 -15.58
CA SER A 132 -4.00 -0.42 -14.65
C SER A 132 -4.12 1.00 -15.16
N LEU A 133 -4.64 1.90 -14.31
CA LEU A 133 -4.74 3.33 -14.59
C LEU A 133 -4.17 4.12 -13.41
N THR A 134 -3.15 4.92 -13.68
CA THR A 134 -2.63 5.92 -12.74
C THR A 134 -2.90 7.29 -13.34
N MET A 135 -3.60 8.14 -12.59
CA MET A 135 -3.99 9.48 -13.02
C MET A 135 -3.98 10.47 -11.85
N HIS A 136 -2.90 10.44 -11.04
CA HIS A 136 -2.74 11.38 -9.94
C HIS A 136 -2.35 12.77 -10.46
N TYR A 137 -2.79 13.83 -9.77
CA TYR A 137 -2.44 15.22 -10.08
C TYR A 137 -2.69 15.67 -11.53
N LEU A 138 -3.84 15.33 -12.13
CA LEU A 138 -4.19 15.85 -13.46
C LEU A 138 -4.44 17.36 -13.37
N LYS A 139 -3.47 18.16 -13.81
CA LYS A 139 -3.43 19.63 -13.63
C LYS A 139 -4.65 20.36 -14.20
N CYS A 140 -5.26 19.80 -15.24
CA CYS A 140 -6.29 20.47 -16.03
C CYS A 140 -7.60 19.69 -16.13
N LEU A 141 -7.81 18.65 -15.32
CA LEU A 141 -9.03 17.82 -15.41
C LEU A 141 -10.28 18.67 -15.15
N THR A 142 -11.11 18.88 -16.17
CA THR A 142 -12.32 19.72 -16.11
C THR A 142 -13.60 18.92 -15.87
N MET A 143 -13.53 17.59 -15.96
CA MET A 143 -14.68 16.71 -15.74
C MET A 143 -15.22 16.82 -14.31
N THR A 144 -16.54 16.80 -14.19
CA THR A 144 -17.22 16.68 -12.89
C THR A 144 -16.99 15.28 -12.30
N LYS A 145 -17.08 15.17 -10.97
CA LYS A 145 -16.91 13.87 -10.28
C LYS A 145 -17.85 12.77 -10.79
N PRO A 146 -19.16 13.02 -11.02
CA PRO A 146 -20.05 12.01 -11.58
C PRO A 146 -19.60 11.52 -12.96
N GLN A 147 -19.04 12.40 -13.80
CA GLN A 147 -18.53 12.01 -15.11
C GLN A 147 -17.28 11.14 -14.99
N ILE A 148 -16.36 11.47 -14.08
CA ILE A 148 -15.16 10.65 -13.83
C ILE A 148 -15.55 9.26 -13.33
N LEU A 149 -16.44 9.18 -12.34
CA LEU A 149 -16.93 7.91 -11.81
C LEU A 149 -17.69 7.09 -12.86
N ALA A 150 -18.44 7.75 -13.75
CA ALA A 150 -19.10 7.07 -14.86
C ALA A 150 -18.10 6.40 -15.81
N VAL A 151 -16.97 7.05 -16.12
CA VAL A 151 -15.91 6.44 -16.92
C VAL A 151 -15.28 5.25 -16.19
N ILE A 152 -14.86 5.44 -14.94
CA ILE A 152 -14.21 4.37 -14.13
C ILE A 152 -15.10 3.13 -14.04
N ARG A 153 -16.41 3.31 -13.86
CA ARG A 153 -17.39 2.21 -13.78
C ARG A 153 -17.39 1.35 -15.04
N GLU A 154 -17.19 1.95 -16.21
CA GLU A 154 -17.22 1.22 -17.48
C GLU A 154 -15.90 0.49 -17.78
N LEU A 155 -14.81 0.79 -17.08
CA LEU A 155 -13.49 0.14 -17.24
C LEU A 155 -13.47 -1.27 -16.63
N LYS A 156 -14.24 -2.20 -17.18
CA LYS A 156 -14.55 -3.53 -16.62
C LYS A 156 -13.34 -4.42 -16.31
N CYS A 157 -12.18 -4.16 -16.90
CA CYS A 157 -10.97 -4.95 -16.68
C CYS A 157 -9.98 -4.30 -15.70
N LEU A 158 -10.33 -3.16 -15.11
CA LEU A 158 -9.44 -2.41 -14.23
C LEU A 158 -9.16 -3.20 -12.95
N LEU A 159 -7.88 -3.42 -12.66
CA LEU A 159 -7.39 -4.08 -11.45
C LEU A 159 -6.63 -3.09 -10.57
N HIS A 160 -6.08 -2.01 -11.15
CA HIS A 160 -5.35 -0.99 -10.42
C HIS A 160 -5.84 0.40 -10.81
N LEU A 161 -6.16 1.22 -9.82
CA LEU A 161 -6.57 2.60 -9.98
C LEU A 161 -5.86 3.47 -8.94
N ASP A 162 -5.13 4.48 -9.41
CA ASP A 162 -4.54 5.51 -8.56
C ASP A 162 -5.01 6.92 -8.97
N ILE A 163 -5.72 7.58 -8.06
CA ILE A 163 -6.28 8.95 -8.18
C ILE A 163 -5.83 9.84 -7.00
N SER A 164 -4.69 9.52 -6.40
CA SER A 164 -4.26 9.93 -5.06
C SER A 164 -4.09 11.44 -4.77
N ASP A 165 -4.33 12.39 -5.66
CA ASP A 165 -4.16 13.83 -5.34
C ASP A 165 -5.44 14.68 -5.36
N HIS A 166 -6.59 14.06 -5.65
CA HIS A 166 -7.89 14.75 -5.52
C HIS A 166 -8.61 14.29 -4.25
N ARG A 167 -8.31 14.88 -3.09
CA ARG A 167 -8.88 14.49 -1.77
C ARG A 167 -10.39 14.19 -1.82
N GLN A 168 -11.15 15.08 -2.44
CA GLN A 168 -12.60 14.93 -2.53
C GLN A 168 -13.02 13.87 -3.56
N LEU A 169 -12.35 13.78 -4.72
CA LEU A 169 -12.61 12.73 -5.70
C LEU A 169 -12.28 11.35 -5.12
N ARG A 170 -11.20 11.23 -4.35
CA ARG A 170 -10.80 10.01 -3.65
C ARG A 170 -11.87 9.56 -2.66
N PHE A 171 -12.37 10.49 -1.85
CA PHE A 171 -13.48 10.22 -0.94
C PHE A 171 -14.73 9.75 -1.67
N ASP A 172 -15.13 10.46 -2.73
CA ASP A 172 -16.33 10.13 -3.51
C ASP A 172 -16.17 8.82 -4.29
N ALA A 173 -14.95 8.52 -4.78
CA ALA A 173 -14.62 7.25 -5.42
C ALA A 173 -14.64 6.09 -4.44
N ALA A 174 -14.07 6.26 -3.23
CA ALA A 174 -14.10 5.25 -2.19
C ALA A 174 -15.56 4.92 -1.81
N LYS A 175 -16.38 5.96 -1.57
CA LYS A 175 -17.82 5.83 -1.33
C LYS A 175 -18.52 5.08 -2.45
N PHE A 176 -18.26 5.44 -3.71
CA PHE A 176 -18.87 4.81 -4.87
C PHE A 176 -18.50 3.33 -4.98
N VAL A 177 -17.21 3.00 -4.89
CA VAL A 177 -16.71 1.63 -5.06
C VAL A 177 -17.19 0.72 -3.93
N MET A 178 -17.23 1.20 -2.68
CA MET A 178 -17.80 0.43 -1.56
C MET A 178 -19.29 0.12 -1.76
N ARG A 179 -20.07 1.08 -2.26
CA ARG A 179 -21.48 0.83 -2.63
C ARG A 179 -21.61 -0.12 -3.80
N TRP A 180 -20.70 -0.05 -4.77
CA TRP A 180 -20.70 -0.91 -5.95
C TRP A 180 -20.34 -2.35 -5.62
N LEU A 181 -19.38 -2.57 -4.69
CA LEU A 181 -19.02 -3.88 -4.17
C LEU A 181 -20.25 -4.67 -3.69
N CYS A 182 -21.23 -3.98 -3.10
CA CYS A 182 -22.44 -4.56 -2.53
C CYS A 182 -23.56 -4.85 -3.56
N LYS A 183 -23.35 -4.58 -4.85
CA LYS A 183 -24.39 -4.76 -5.90
C LYS A 183 -24.40 -6.13 -6.56
N HIS A 184 -23.40 -6.98 -6.29
CA HIS A 184 -23.32 -8.37 -6.80
C HIS A 184 -23.53 -8.54 -8.32
N GLU A 185 -23.01 -7.64 -9.15
CA GLU A 185 -23.32 -7.64 -10.59
C GLU A 185 -22.66 -8.82 -11.35
N SER A 186 -21.38 -9.10 -11.11
CA SER A 186 -20.67 -10.28 -11.65
C SER A 186 -19.37 -10.55 -10.88
N PRO A 187 -18.80 -11.78 -10.94
CA PRO A 187 -17.53 -12.08 -10.26
C PRO A 187 -16.36 -11.19 -10.70
N LYS A 188 -16.31 -10.82 -12.00
CA LYS A 188 -15.27 -9.90 -12.52
C LYS A 188 -15.42 -8.48 -11.94
N MET A 189 -16.66 -8.00 -11.87
CA MET A 189 -16.98 -6.69 -11.30
C MET A 189 -16.73 -6.65 -9.79
N GLN A 190 -17.07 -7.72 -9.07
CA GLN A 190 -16.75 -7.86 -7.65
C GLN A 190 -15.24 -7.85 -7.42
N ALA A 191 -14.45 -8.61 -8.18
CA ALA A 191 -12.99 -8.61 -8.08
C ALA A 191 -12.37 -7.23 -8.34
N MET A 192 -12.91 -6.48 -9.31
CA MET A 192 -12.51 -5.10 -9.58
C MET A 192 -12.85 -4.16 -8.42
N ALA A 193 -14.09 -4.23 -7.90
CA ALA A 193 -14.52 -3.44 -6.76
C ALA A 193 -13.67 -3.72 -5.51
N VAL A 194 -13.37 -4.99 -5.23
CA VAL A 194 -12.47 -5.43 -4.17
C VAL A 194 -11.07 -4.82 -4.37
N SER A 195 -10.49 -4.95 -5.56
CA SER A 195 -9.14 -4.46 -5.83
C SER A 195 -9.03 -2.95 -5.63
N ILE A 196 -9.97 -2.18 -6.18
CA ILE A 196 -10.01 -0.72 -6.03
C ILE A 196 -10.26 -0.34 -4.57
N THR A 197 -11.15 -1.04 -3.85
CA THR A 197 -11.39 -0.83 -2.41
C THR A 197 -10.10 -1.05 -1.61
N SER A 198 -9.33 -2.09 -1.93
CA SER A 198 -8.06 -2.41 -1.24
C SER A 198 -7.00 -1.31 -1.37
N ILE A 199 -7.11 -0.47 -2.41
CA ILE A 199 -6.23 0.67 -2.65
C ILE A 199 -6.79 1.92 -1.97
N LEU A 200 -8.05 2.26 -2.27
CA LEU A 200 -8.67 3.51 -1.78
C LEU A 200 -8.84 3.53 -0.27
N ALA A 201 -9.12 2.39 0.37
CA ALA A 201 -9.18 2.28 1.83
C ALA A 201 -7.87 2.71 2.49
N LEU A 202 -6.72 2.42 1.86
CA LEU A 202 -5.42 2.84 2.39
C LEU A 202 -5.22 4.37 2.33
N GLN A 203 -5.99 5.06 1.49
CA GLN A 203 -5.81 6.48 1.24
C GLN A 203 -6.81 7.35 2.00
N LEU A 204 -7.79 6.77 2.71
CA LEU A 204 -8.73 7.52 3.54
C LEU A 204 -8.07 7.92 4.87
N SER A 205 -8.32 9.15 5.32
CA SER A 205 -8.00 9.55 6.70
C SER A 205 -9.00 8.94 7.67
N PRO A 206 -8.68 8.84 8.98
CA PRO A 206 -9.62 8.35 9.99
C PRO A 206 -10.97 9.11 9.98
N GLU A 207 -10.93 10.43 9.77
CA GLU A 207 -12.14 11.27 9.70
C GLU A 207 -12.97 10.94 8.46
N GLN A 208 -12.33 10.69 7.32
CA GLN A 208 -13.01 10.29 6.09
C GLN A 208 -13.63 8.89 6.21
N THR A 209 -12.91 7.94 6.81
CA THR A 209 -13.44 6.59 7.09
C THR A 209 -14.65 6.67 8.02
N ALA A 210 -14.61 7.54 9.04
CA ALA A 210 -15.73 7.77 9.94
C ALA A 210 -16.95 8.40 9.23
N GLN A 211 -16.74 9.31 8.28
CA GLN A 211 -17.82 9.88 7.46
C GLN A 211 -18.47 8.85 6.52
N LEU A 212 -17.73 7.83 6.09
CA LEU A 212 -18.21 6.73 5.24
C LEU A 212 -18.70 5.52 6.05
N LYS A 213 -19.12 5.72 7.30
CA LYS A 213 -19.45 4.62 8.23
C LYS A 213 -20.39 3.58 7.61
N GLU A 214 -21.47 4.01 6.96
CA GLU A 214 -22.44 3.12 6.34
C GLU A 214 -21.80 2.29 5.22
N GLU A 215 -21.06 2.95 4.31
CA GLU A 215 -20.36 2.28 3.22
C GLU A 215 -19.27 1.32 3.69
N VAL A 216 -18.51 1.71 4.71
CA VAL A 216 -17.48 0.87 5.32
C VAL A 216 -18.12 -0.38 5.94
N PHE A 217 -19.25 -0.23 6.63
CA PHE A 217 -19.93 -1.37 7.25
C PHE A 217 -20.48 -2.35 6.22
N MET A 218 -21.13 -1.84 5.17
CA MET A 218 -21.57 -2.64 4.04
C MET A 218 -20.40 -3.36 3.37
N ALA A 219 -19.29 -2.64 3.11
CA ALA A 219 -18.10 -3.22 2.50
C ALA A 219 -17.47 -4.31 3.37
N VAL A 220 -17.31 -4.08 4.68
CA VAL A 220 -16.75 -5.09 5.61
C VAL A 220 -17.58 -6.38 5.59
N LYS A 221 -18.91 -6.26 5.64
CA LYS A 221 -19.81 -7.41 5.59
C LYS A 221 -19.66 -8.19 4.28
N GLU A 222 -19.63 -7.48 3.15
CA GLU A 222 -19.49 -8.11 1.82
C GLU A 222 -18.11 -8.76 1.64
N LEU A 223 -17.04 -8.09 2.06
CA LEU A 223 -15.70 -8.64 2.01
C LEU A 223 -15.57 -9.91 2.87
N LEU A 224 -16.19 -9.94 4.07
CA LEU A 224 -16.23 -11.15 4.90
C LEU A 224 -16.97 -12.30 4.21
N ALA A 225 -18.06 -12.02 3.48
CA ALA A 225 -18.77 -13.03 2.71
C ALA A 225 -17.86 -13.62 1.61
N ILE A 226 -17.10 -12.79 0.92
CA ILE A 226 -16.13 -13.22 -0.10
C ILE A 226 -15.02 -14.08 0.54
N VAL A 227 -14.44 -13.65 1.68
CA VAL A 227 -13.42 -14.46 2.39
C VAL A 227 -13.98 -15.82 2.76
N LYS A 228 -15.19 -15.85 3.35
CA LYS A 228 -15.85 -17.10 3.74
C LYS A 228 -16.08 -18.03 2.56
N GLN A 229 -16.57 -17.50 1.44
CA GLN A 229 -16.78 -18.28 0.22
C GLN A 229 -15.45 -18.87 -0.30
N LYS A 230 -14.43 -18.02 -0.47
CA LYS A 230 -13.12 -18.43 -1.01
C LYS A 230 -12.41 -19.46 -0.13
N THR A 231 -12.59 -19.33 1.19
CA THR A 231 -12.06 -20.30 2.15
C THR A 231 -12.78 -21.65 2.04
N ALA A 232 -14.11 -21.64 1.95
CA ALA A 232 -14.90 -22.87 1.76
C ALA A 232 -14.59 -23.59 0.44
N GLU A 233 -14.24 -22.84 -0.60
CA GLU A 233 -13.84 -23.37 -1.92
C GLU A 233 -12.33 -23.72 -2.00
N ASN A 234 -11.55 -23.44 -0.94
CA ASN A 234 -10.09 -23.59 -0.89
C ASN A 234 -9.38 -22.90 -2.08
N LEU A 235 -9.74 -21.64 -2.33
CA LEU A 235 -9.19 -20.82 -3.43
C LEU A 235 -8.26 -19.71 -2.93
N ASP A 236 -6.95 -19.84 -3.23
CA ASP A 236 -5.89 -18.87 -2.90
C ASP A 236 -5.68 -17.78 -3.96
N ASP A 237 -6.77 -17.26 -4.54
CA ASP A 237 -6.67 -16.35 -5.69
C ASP A 237 -6.34 -14.89 -5.33
N VAL A 238 -6.01 -14.11 -6.36
CA VAL A 238 -5.72 -12.68 -6.25
C VAL A 238 -6.89 -11.90 -5.64
N THR A 239 -8.14 -12.34 -5.84
CA THR A 239 -9.31 -11.71 -5.25
C THR A 239 -9.33 -11.92 -3.73
N LEU A 240 -9.05 -13.11 -3.21
CA LEU A 240 -8.92 -13.35 -1.77
C LEU A 240 -7.86 -12.43 -1.14
N LEU A 241 -6.68 -12.34 -1.76
CA LEU A 241 -5.59 -11.49 -1.25
C LEU A 241 -5.98 -10.01 -1.20
N PHE A 242 -6.69 -9.50 -2.22
CA PHE A 242 -7.17 -8.12 -2.21
C PHE A 242 -8.33 -7.91 -1.23
N THR A 243 -9.20 -8.91 -1.03
CA THR A 243 -10.28 -8.86 -0.04
C THR A 243 -9.71 -8.74 1.37
N LEU A 244 -8.74 -9.58 1.73
CA LEU A 244 -8.06 -9.51 3.04
C LEU A 244 -7.34 -8.17 3.22
N LYS A 245 -6.67 -7.68 2.17
CA LYS A 245 -6.02 -6.36 2.19
C LYS A 245 -7.02 -5.22 2.39
N ALA A 246 -8.18 -5.28 1.72
CA ALA A 246 -9.22 -4.28 1.89
C ALA A 246 -9.77 -4.27 3.32
N LEU A 247 -10.04 -5.44 3.90
CA LEU A 247 -10.46 -5.56 5.30
C LEU A 247 -9.41 -5.00 6.26
N TRP A 248 -8.12 -5.33 6.05
CA TRP A 248 -7.04 -4.79 6.86
C TRP A 248 -6.99 -3.26 6.80
N ASN A 249 -7.08 -2.68 5.59
CA ASN A 249 -7.02 -1.23 5.41
C ASN A 249 -8.26 -0.49 5.95
N LEU A 250 -9.45 -1.11 5.91
CA LEU A 250 -10.69 -0.51 6.41
C LEU A 250 -10.80 -0.52 7.95
N THR A 251 -10.08 -1.45 8.60
CA THR A 251 -10.03 -1.56 10.06
C THR A 251 -8.92 -0.70 10.67
N GLU A 252 -7.91 -0.28 9.88
CA GLU A 252 -6.81 0.56 10.34
C GLU A 252 -7.32 1.89 10.90
N GLN A 253 -6.98 2.18 12.17
CA GLN A 253 -7.42 3.40 12.88
C GLN A 253 -8.94 3.60 12.89
N SER A 254 -9.72 2.51 12.83
CA SER A 254 -11.19 2.57 12.81
C SER A 254 -11.81 1.58 13.82
N PRO A 255 -11.93 1.98 15.11
CA PRO A 255 -12.54 1.13 16.13
C PRO A 255 -13.98 0.69 15.79
N ALA A 256 -14.71 1.53 15.06
CA ALA A 256 -16.06 1.20 14.59
C ALA A 256 -16.05 0.06 13.55
N ALA A 257 -15.11 0.06 12.61
CA ALA A 257 -14.96 -1.02 11.64
C ALA A 257 -14.47 -2.31 12.30
N CYS A 258 -13.55 -2.23 13.27
CA CYS A 258 -13.11 -3.39 14.06
C CYS A 258 -14.28 -4.04 14.81
N ARG A 259 -15.13 -3.24 15.49
CA ARG A 259 -16.35 -3.76 16.14
C ARG A 259 -17.28 -4.43 15.13
N HIS A 260 -17.52 -3.78 14.00
CA HIS A 260 -18.40 -4.34 12.99
C HIS A 260 -17.87 -5.63 12.36
N PHE A 261 -16.55 -5.75 12.20
CA PHE A 261 -15.89 -7.00 11.80
C PHE A 261 -16.19 -8.12 12.80
N ILE A 262 -16.06 -7.87 14.11
CA ILE A 262 -16.39 -8.86 15.16
C ILE A 262 -17.88 -9.24 15.10
N GLU A 263 -18.78 -8.27 15.02
CA GLU A 263 -20.23 -8.48 14.96
C GLU A 263 -20.66 -9.34 13.75
N ASN A 264 -19.91 -9.30 12.66
CA ASN A 264 -20.15 -10.10 11.46
C ASN A 264 -19.33 -11.41 11.42
N GLN A 265 -19.03 -12.00 12.58
CA GLN A 265 -18.32 -13.29 12.71
C GLN A 265 -16.90 -13.27 12.13
N GLY A 266 -16.27 -12.09 12.03
CA GLY A 266 -14.96 -11.93 11.41
C GLY A 266 -13.88 -12.81 12.03
N LEU A 267 -13.86 -12.97 13.36
CA LEU A 267 -12.89 -13.84 14.04
C LEU A 267 -13.02 -15.30 13.63
N ALA A 268 -14.24 -15.86 13.66
CA ALA A 268 -14.46 -17.26 13.29
C ALA A 268 -14.05 -17.53 11.84
N ILE A 269 -14.39 -16.60 10.94
CA ILE A 269 -13.96 -16.67 9.53
C ILE A 269 -12.43 -16.62 9.42
N PHE A 270 -11.77 -15.73 10.17
CA PHE A 270 -10.31 -15.56 10.08
C PHE A 270 -9.54 -16.74 10.70
N ILE A 271 -10.07 -17.38 11.74
CA ILE A 271 -9.52 -18.64 12.25
C ILE A 271 -9.65 -19.73 11.19
N GLN A 272 -10.82 -19.87 10.56
CA GLN A 272 -10.99 -20.83 9.46
C GLN A 272 -10.01 -20.58 8.30
N VAL A 273 -9.72 -19.31 7.97
CA VAL A 273 -8.70 -18.95 6.97
C VAL A 273 -7.32 -19.46 7.39
N LEU A 274 -6.90 -19.27 8.64
CA LEU A 274 -5.60 -19.74 9.15
C LEU A 274 -5.51 -21.27 9.22
N GLU A 275 -6.63 -21.95 9.44
CA GLU A 275 -6.71 -23.42 9.41
C GLU A 275 -6.67 -23.98 7.97
N THR A 276 -7.13 -23.20 6.99
CA THR A 276 -7.21 -23.61 5.59
C THR A 276 -5.92 -23.30 4.82
N PHE A 277 -5.31 -22.14 5.07
CA PHE A 277 -4.22 -21.58 4.28
C PHE A 277 -2.94 -21.37 5.10
N SER A 278 -1.82 -21.85 4.57
CA SER A 278 -0.49 -21.75 5.20
C SER A 278 0.41 -20.68 4.55
N GLU A 279 -0.09 -20.05 3.48
CA GLU A 279 0.63 -19.11 2.66
C GLU A 279 0.90 -17.81 3.43
N THR A 280 2.16 -17.40 3.51
CA THR A 280 2.64 -16.18 4.19
C THR A 280 1.83 -14.95 3.79
N ALA A 281 1.51 -14.82 2.50
CA ALA A 281 0.79 -13.68 1.96
C ALA A 281 -0.67 -13.57 2.46
N ILE A 282 -1.28 -14.70 2.85
CA ILE A 282 -2.62 -14.75 3.47
C ILE A 282 -2.49 -14.50 4.97
N GLN A 283 -1.60 -15.26 5.63
CA GLN A 283 -1.38 -15.17 7.07
C GLN A 283 -1.02 -13.75 7.51
N SER A 284 -0.12 -13.06 6.80
CA SER A 284 0.26 -11.70 7.17
C SER A 284 -0.88 -10.69 7.07
N LYS A 285 -1.83 -10.86 6.13
CA LYS A 285 -3.01 -9.98 6.04
C LYS A 285 -4.03 -10.25 7.13
N VAL A 286 -4.21 -11.53 7.47
CA VAL A 286 -5.07 -11.95 8.59
C VAL A 286 -4.52 -11.37 9.90
N LEU A 287 -3.24 -11.60 10.18
CA LEU A 287 -2.58 -11.10 11.38
C LEU A 287 -2.54 -9.57 11.41
N GLY A 288 -2.31 -8.92 10.27
CA GLY A 288 -2.36 -7.47 10.15
C GLY A 288 -3.70 -6.88 10.60
N LEU A 289 -4.81 -7.45 10.14
CA LEU A 289 -6.14 -7.03 10.60
C LEU A 289 -6.36 -7.33 12.09
N LEU A 290 -6.00 -8.55 12.54
CA LEU A 290 -6.18 -8.92 13.94
C LEU A 290 -5.36 -8.02 14.88
N ASN A 291 -4.22 -7.51 14.43
CA ASN A 291 -3.45 -6.52 15.16
C ASN A 291 -4.24 -5.21 15.33
N ASN A 292 -4.85 -4.70 14.25
CA ASN A 292 -5.74 -3.53 14.34
C ASN A 292 -6.94 -3.75 15.29
N VAL A 293 -7.46 -4.98 15.37
CA VAL A 293 -8.53 -5.33 16.33
C VAL A 293 -7.96 -5.37 17.76
N ALA A 294 -6.75 -5.90 17.95
CA ALA A 294 -6.04 -5.93 19.22
C ALA A 294 -5.61 -4.55 19.72
N GLU A 295 -5.57 -3.53 18.87
CA GLU A 295 -5.38 -2.13 19.30
C GLU A 295 -6.63 -1.55 20.00
N VAL A 296 -7.81 -2.14 19.79
CA VAL A 296 -9.09 -1.66 20.33
C VAL A 296 -9.39 -2.33 21.67
N ARG A 297 -9.12 -1.64 22.77
CA ARG A 297 -9.22 -2.19 24.13
C ARG A 297 -10.57 -2.83 24.46
N GLU A 298 -11.68 -2.27 23.99
CA GLU A 298 -13.01 -2.82 24.27
C GLU A 298 -13.24 -4.21 23.64
N LEU A 299 -12.39 -4.63 22.70
CA LEU A 299 -12.50 -5.90 21.98
C LEU A 299 -11.63 -7.03 22.56
N PHE A 300 -10.84 -6.78 23.61
CA PHE A 300 -9.91 -7.78 24.16
C PHE A 300 -10.62 -9.06 24.60
N SER A 301 -11.76 -8.92 25.29
CA SER A 301 -12.57 -10.06 25.73
C SER A 301 -13.11 -10.92 24.58
N LYS A 302 -13.12 -10.40 23.35
CA LYS A 302 -13.52 -11.15 22.14
C LYS A 302 -12.33 -11.86 21.48
N LEU A 303 -11.11 -11.36 21.68
CA LEU A 303 -9.87 -11.92 21.12
C LEU A 303 -9.24 -12.97 22.05
N ILE A 304 -9.39 -12.83 23.37
CA ILE A 304 -8.84 -13.77 24.36
C ILE A 304 -9.74 -15.01 24.41
N THR A 305 -9.64 -15.84 23.37
CA THR A 305 -10.30 -17.14 23.24
C THR A 305 -9.24 -18.20 22.98
N GLU A 306 -9.52 -19.45 23.36
CA GLU A 306 -8.57 -20.56 23.20
C GLU A 306 -8.12 -20.72 21.73
N ASP A 307 -9.07 -20.68 20.79
CA ASP A 307 -8.79 -20.82 19.36
C ASP A 307 -7.89 -19.71 18.83
N VAL A 308 -8.18 -18.45 19.16
CA VAL A 308 -7.36 -17.31 18.70
C VAL A 308 -5.97 -17.41 19.31
N VAL A 309 -5.86 -17.56 20.63
CA VAL A 309 -4.56 -17.58 21.31
C VAL A 309 -3.69 -18.74 20.82
N LYS A 310 -4.27 -19.93 20.61
CA LYS A 310 -3.56 -21.10 20.06
C LYS A 310 -2.95 -20.81 18.69
N HIS A 311 -3.73 -20.24 17.76
CA HIS A 311 -3.25 -19.94 16.41
C HIS A 311 -2.19 -18.85 16.41
N ILE A 312 -2.39 -17.77 17.19
CA ILE A 312 -1.41 -16.68 17.29
C ILE A 312 -0.11 -17.14 17.94
N SER A 313 -0.16 -17.96 19.00
CA SER A 313 1.01 -18.55 19.65
C SER A 313 1.80 -19.45 18.69
N SER A 314 1.11 -20.27 17.87
CA SER A 314 1.78 -21.05 16.82
C SER A 314 2.50 -20.16 15.80
N LEU A 315 1.82 -19.12 15.31
CA LEU A 315 2.34 -18.19 14.30
C LEU A 315 3.47 -17.28 14.81
N LEU A 316 3.54 -17.02 16.12
CA LEU A 316 4.66 -16.33 16.75
C LEU A 316 6.00 -17.00 16.42
N HIS A 317 6.01 -18.33 16.34
CA HIS A 317 7.20 -19.13 16.02
C HIS A 317 7.40 -19.40 14.52
N SER A 318 6.69 -18.68 13.65
CA SER A 318 6.87 -18.80 12.20
C SER A 318 8.31 -18.48 11.80
N LYS A 319 8.79 -19.18 10.76
CA LYS A 319 10.08 -18.90 10.11
C LYS A 319 10.03 -17.59 9.31
N GLU A 320 8.84 -17.18 8.91
CA GLU A 320 8.60 -15.95 8.18
C GLU A 320 8.52 -14.78 9.17
N LEU A 321 9.54 -13.92 9.15
CA LEU A 321 9.69 -12.85 10.12
C LEU A 321 8.48 -11.91 10.15
N GLU A 322 7.86 -11.61 8.99
CA GLU A 322 6.65 -10.77 8.92
C GLU A 322 5.47 -11.38 9.70
N VAL A 323 5.28 -12.70 9.59
CA VAL A 323 4.22 -13.43 10.29
C VAL A 323 4.50 -13.47 11.79
N SER A 324 5.73 -13.83 12.18
CA SER A 324 6.17 -13.83 13.58
C SER A 324 6.01 -12.44 14.22
N TYR A 325 6.40 -11.38 13.50
CA TYR A 325 6.31 -9.99 13.92
C TYR A 325 4.87 -9.53 14.17
N LEU A 326 3.95 -9.86 13.26
CA LEU A 326 2.54 -9.48 13.39
C LEU A 326 1.84 -10.26 14.51
N ALA A 327 2.14 -11.55 14.67
CA ALA A 327 1.64 -12.36 15.77
C ALA A 327 2.13 -11.82 17.13
N ALA A 328 3.41 -11.45 17.21
CA ALA A 328 3.99 -10.80 18.39
C ALA A 328 3.27 -9.49 18.75
N GLY A 329 2.85 -8.69 17.76
CA GLY A 329 2.08 -7.46 17.99
C GLY A 329 0.72 -7.72 18.63
N ILE A 330 -0.01 -8.71 18.12
CA ILE A 330 -1.30 -9.12 18.71
C ILE A 330 -1.11 -9.54 20.17
N ILE A 331 -0.09 -10.36 20.46
CA ILE A 331 0.23 -10.77 21.83
C ILE A 331 0.56 -9.54 22.68
N ALA A 332 1.48 -8.69 22.22
CA ALA A 332 1.91 -7.51 22.95
C ALA A 332 0.73 -6.61 23.35
N HIS A 333 -0.22 -6.37 22.43
CA HIS A 333 -1.43 -5.61 22.71
C HIS A 333 -2.35 -6.30 23.72
N LEU A 334 -2.68 -7.58 23.51
CA LEU A 334 -3.56 -8.34 24.39
C LEU A 334 -2.99 -8.51 25.81
N THR A 335 -1.67 -8.64 25.93
CA THR A 335 -0.98 -8.78 27.21
C THR A 335 -0.62 -7.45 27.84
N SER A 336 -0.85 -6.31 27.19
CA SER A 336 -0.54 -4.97 27.75
C SER A 336 -1.50 -4.51 28.85
N ASP A 337 -2.75 -5.02 28.88
CA ASP A 337 -3.73 -4.56 29.87
C ASP A 337 -3.43 -5.15 31.24
N LYS A 338 -3.26 -4.30 32.26
CA LYS A 338 -2.95 -4.72 33.64
C LYS A 338 -4.04 -5.60 34.28
N GLN A 339 -5.24 -5.66 33.69
CA GLN A 339 -6.31 -6.53 34.18
C GLN A 339 -5.98 -8.02 33.97
N PRO A 340 -6.10 -8.86 35.01
CA PRO A 340 -5.87 -10.30 34.90
C PRO A 340 -6.85 -10.95 33.94
N TRP A 341 -6.38 -11.97 33.22
CA TRP A 341 -7.24 -12.81 32.41
C TRP A 341 -7.94 -13.77 33.38
N ILE A 342 -9.17 -13.43 33.79
CA ILE A 342 -9.93 -14.06 34.89
C ILE A 342 -9.89 -15.61 34.87
N SER A 343 -9.71 -16.24 33.71
CA SER A 343 -9.60 -17.71 33.55
C SER A 343 -8.28 -18.23 32.97
N CYS A 344 -7.30 -17.37 32.62
CA CYS A 344 -6.16 -17.72 31.76
C CYS A 344 -4.82 -17.06 32.16
N ASP A 345 -4.63 -16.64 33.41
CA ASP A 345 -3.41 -15.93 33.83
C ASP A 345 -2.10 -16.70 33.60
N LEU A 346 -2.08 -18.03 33.79
CA LEU A 346 -0.90 -18.86 33.47
C LEU A 346 -0.55 -18.83 31.98
N GLN A 347 -1.57 -18.83 31.12
CA GLN A 347 -1.40 -18.76 29.67
C GLN A 347 -0.84 -17.38 29.27
N ARG A 348 -1.29 -16.32 29.94
CA ARG A 348 -0.76 -14.96 29.73
C ARG A 348 0.74 -14.87 30.08
N THR A 349 1.16 -15.42 31.21
CA THR A 349 2.58 -15.42 31.58
C THR A 349 3.42 -16.21 30.59
N ALA A 350 2.94 -17.37 30.13
CA ALA A 350 3.61 -18.15 29.10
C ALA A 350 3.74 -17.36 27.78
N LEU A 351 2.70 -16.66 27.34
CA LEU A 351 2.74 -15.82 26.14
C LEU A 351 3.76 -14.69 26.24
N LEU A 352 3.90 -14.05 27.41
CA LEU A 352 4.91 -13.01 27.62
C LEU A 352 6.32 -13.61 27.52
N GLN A 353 6.57 -14.75 28.16
CA GLN A 353 7.86 -15.46 28.07
C GLN A 353 8.21 -15.86 26.63
N ASP A 354 7.23 -16.39 25.89
CA ASP A 354 7.39 -16.77 24.48
C ASP A 354 7.63 -15.56 23.59
N LEU A 355 6.94 -14.44 23.85
CA LEU A 355 7.14 -13.16 23.17
C LEU A 355 8.59 -12.68 23.36
N TYR A 356 9.07 -12.65 24.61
CA TYR A 356 10.46 -12.28 24.91
C TYR A 356 11.44 -13.17 24.15
N ALA A 357 11.32 -14.48 24.32
CA ALA A 357 12.24 -15.46 23.72
C ALA A 357 12.23 -15.40 22.18
N THR A 358 11.12 -15.00 21.58
CA THR A 358 10.99 -14.82 20.13
C THR A 358 11.68 -13.55 19.65
N ILE A 359 11.47 -12.41 20.32
CA ILE A 359 12.11 -11.13 19.97
C ILE A 359 13.63 -11.24 20.02
N GLN A 360 14.18 -11.97 21.00
CA GLN A 360 15.64 -12.17 21.10
C GLN A 360 16.26 -12.90 19.90
N LYS A 361 15.46 -13.65 19.13
CA LYS A 361 15.92 -14.40 17.94
C LYS A 361 15.87 -13.57 16.66
N TRP A 362 15.21 -12.41 16.68
CA TRP A 362 15.08 -11.57 15.52
C TRP A 362 16.42 -10.89 15.16
N PRO A 363 16.64 -10.55 13.89
CA PRO A 363 17.79 -9.74 13.52
C PRO A 363 17.74 -8.39 14.23
N SER A 364 18.90 -7.71 14.30
CA SER A 364 18.97 -6.36 14.83
C SER A 364 17.97 -5.43 14.12
N SER A 365 17.38 -4.49 14.84
CA SER A 365 16.38 -3.57 14.27
C SER A 365 16.95 -2.72 13.12
N SER A 366 18.27 -2.51 13.08
CA SER A 366 19.00 -1.84 12.00
C SER A 366 19.35 -2.73 10.79
N CYS A 367 18.87 -3.99 10.74
CA CYS A 367 19.18 -4.97 9.70
C CYS A 367 18.89 -4.44 8.28
N LYS A 368 19.55 -4.94 7.22
CA LYS A 368 19.35 -4.46 5.83
C LYS A 368 18.04 -4.88 5.15
N MET A 369 17.18 -5.65 5.84
CA MET A 369 15.92 -6.14 5.28
C MET A 369 14.96 -5.00 4.90
N THR A 370 14.00 -5.27 4.01
CA THR A 370 12.90 -4.34 3.72
C THR A 370 12.02 -4.12 4.95
N ALA A 371 11.29 -3.00 4.99
CA ALA A 371 10.29 -2.78 6.03
C ALA A 371 9.29 -3.94 6.01
N LEU A 372 9.01 -4.54 7.18
CA LEU A 372 8.05 -5.63 7.28
C LEU A 372 6.63 -5.11 7.08
N VAL A 373 6.37 -3.92 7.62
CA VAL A 373 5.08 -3.22 7.54
C VAL A 373 5.30 -1.72 7.43
N THR A 374 4.23 -0.99 7.11
CA THR A 374 4.24 0.48 7.11
C THR A 374 3.24 1.02 8.11
N TYR A 375 3.69 1.93 8.97
CA TYR A 375 2.82 2.62 9.92
C TYR A 375 2.36 3.97 9.37
N ARG A 376 1.10 4.30 9.64
CA ARG A 376 0.53 5.64 9.42
C ARG A 376 0.53 6.51 10.68
N SER A 377 0.61 5.89 11.84
CA SER A 377 0.71 6.53 13.15
C SER A 377 1.45 5.59 14.11
N PHE A 378 2.14 6.14 15.09
CA PHE A 378 2.76 5.42 16.19
C PHE A 378 1.90 5.39 17.47
N LYS A 379 0.74 6.07 17.48
CA LYS A 379 -0.12 6.17 18.67
C LYS A 379 -0.50 4.83 19.30
N ALA A 380 -0.67 3.78 18.50
CA ALA A 380 -0.95 2.43 19.00
C ALA A 380 0.17 1.86 19.89
N PHE A 381 1.41 2.28 19.68
CA PHE A 381 2.56 1.83 20.46
C PHE A 381 2.73 2.57 21.78
N PHE A 382 2.19 3.78 21.93
CA PHE A 382 2.46 4.61 23.12
C PHE A 382 2.00 3.97 24.44
N PRO A 383 0.81 3.33 24.51
CA PRO A 383 0.43 2.58 25.71
C PRO A 383 1.39 1.42 26.02
N LEU A 384 2.00 0.82 24.99
CA LEU A 384 2.97 -0.27 25.13
C LEU A 384 4.30 0.26 25.66
N LEU A 385 4.77 1.39 25.13
CA LEU A 385 5.98 2.08 25.59
C LEU A 385 5.89 2.53 27.05
N GLY A 386 4.71 2.93 27.53
CA GLY A 386 4.50 3.32 28.93
C GLY A 386 4.39 2.15 29.91
N ASN A 387 4.49 0.89 29.45
CA ASN A 387 4.25 -0.29 30.27
C ASN A 387 5.54 -0.89 30.87
N PHE A 388 6.11 -0.22 31.86
CA PHE A 388 7.32 -0.68 32.56
C PHE A 388 7.15 -1.99 33.34
N SER A 389 5.91 -2.42 33.62
CA SER A 389 5.65 -3.70 34.28
C SER A 389 5.79 -4.92 33.37
N GLN A 390 5.83 -4.73 32.04
CA GLN A 390 5.89 -5.81 31.05
C GLN A 390 6.90 -5.45 29.95
N PRO A 391 8.19 -5.67 30.21
CA PRO A 391 9.25 -5.25 29.28
C PRO A 391 9.14 -5.92 27.91
N GLU A 392 8.59 -7.12 27.82
CA GLU A 392 8.40 -7.85 26.56
C GLU A 392 7.53 -7.07 25.57
N VAL A 393 6.52 -6.39 26.09
CA VAL A 393 5.59 -5.55 25.34
C VAL A 393 6.28 -4.27 24.86
N GLN A 394 7.10 -3.64 25.73
CA GLN A 394 7.94 -2.50 25.37
C GLN A 394 8.96 -2.86 24.29
N LEU A 395 9.61 -4.02 24.41
CA LEU A 395 10.64 -4.49 23.48
C LEU A 395 10.10 -4.69 22.07
N TRP A 396 8.88 -5.24 21.92
CA TRP A 396 8.24 -5.33 20.60
C TRP A 396 8.03 -3.95 19.98
N ALA A 397 7.47 -3.01 20.75
CA ALA A 397 7.19 -1.65 20.29
C ALA A 397 8.46 -0.89 19.89
N LEU A 398 9.51 -0.98 20.72
CA LEU A 398 10.80 -0.37 20.46
C LEU A 398 11.50 -0.97 19.24
N TRP A 399 11.47 -2.31 19.10
CA TRP A 399 12.02 -2.99 17.92
C TRP A 399 11.32 -2.54 16.64
N ALA A 400 9.98 -2.47 16.67
CA ALA A 400 9.16 -2.00 15.55
C ALA A 400 9.52 -0.57 15.14
N MET A 401 9.57 0.36 16.09
CA MET A 401 9.90 1.77 15.85
C MET A 401 11.30 1.93 15.28
N TYR A 402 12.31 1.27 15.87
CA TYR A 402 13.67 1.34 15.38
C TYR A 402 13.75 0.79 13.95
N HIS A 403 13.15 -0.38 13.70
CA HIS A 403 13.18 -1.00 12.38
C HIS A 403 12.66 -0.07 11.29
N VAL A 404 11.46 0.49 11.47
CA VAL A 404 10.88 1.37 10.44
C VAL A 404 11.63 2.70 10.32
N CYS A 405 12.15 3.26 11.42
CA CYS A 405 13.02 4.45 11.37
C CYS A 405 14.29 4.17 10.57
N SER A 406 14.93 3.01 10.73
CA SER A 406 16.11 2.63 9.93
C SER A 406 15.81 2.48 8.44
N LYS A 407 14.55 2.25 8.03
CA LYS A 407 14.16 2.16 6.60
C LYS A 407 13.83 3.49 5.97
N ASN A 408 13.15 4.35 6.72
CA ASN A 408 12.76 5.65 6.23
C ASN A 408 12.81 6.68 7.37
N PRO A 409 14.02 7.13 7.76
CA PRO A 409 14.20 8.04 8.87
C PRO A 409 13.41 9.34 8.68
N SER A 410 13.42 9.88 7.45
CA SER A 410 12.70 11.12 7.12
C SER A 410 11.20 11.03 7.41
N LYS A 411 10.55 9.91 7.03
CA LYS A 411 9.12 9.70 7.30
C LYS A 411 8.86 9.45 8.79
N TYR A 412 9.54 8.47 9.38
CA TYR A 412 9.16 7.94 10.68
C TYR A 412 9.71 8.76 11.85
N CYS A 413 10.90 9.35 11.74
CA CYS A 413 11.40 10.27 12.77
C CYS A 413 10.57 11.55 12.83
N LYS A 414 10.12 12.06 11.67
CA LYS A 414 9.16 13.17 11.61
C LYS A 414 7.86 12.81 12.34
N MET A 415 7.29 11.64 12.05
CA MET A 415 6.07 11.15 12.71
C MET A 415 6.24 11.00 14.23
N LEU A 416 7.37 10.45 14.70
CA LEU A 416 7.66 10.35 16.13
C LEU A 416 7.70 11.72 16.84
N VAL A 417 8.24 12.74 16.19
CA VAL A 417 8.29 14.10 16.76
C VAL A 417 6.90 14.73 16.75
N GLU A 418 6.18 14.66 15.62
CA GLU A 418 4.84 15.25 15.47
C GLU A 418 3.79 14.61 16.38
N GLU A 419 3.95 13.32 16.72
CA GLU A 419 3.07 12.58 17.62
C GLU A 419 3.58 12.51 19.06
N GLU A 420 4.60 13.30 19.43
CA GLU A 420 5.19 13.35 20.79
C GLU A 420 5.83 12.04 21.28
N GLY A 421 6.02 11.06 20.39
CA GLY A 421 6.66 9.78 20.70
C GLY A 421 8.14 9.90 21.06
N LEU A 422 8.83 10.94 20.60
CA LEU A 422 10.24 11.18 20.99
C LEU A 422 10.40 11.39 22.50
N GLN A 423 9.44 12.05 23.15
CA GLN A 423 9.50 12.25 24.60
C GLN A 423 9.40 10.92 25.33
N LEU A 424 8.52 10.01 24.90
CA LEU A 424 8.40 8.67 25.49
C LEU A 424 9.70 7.86 25.38
N LEU A 425 10.45 8.00 24.28
CA LEU A 425 11.76 7.35 24.13
C LEU A 425 12.80 7.92 25.11
N CYS A 426 12.81 9.25 25.30
CA CYS A 426 13.65 9.89 26.31
C CYS A 426 13.27 9.44 27.73
N ASP A 427 11.98 9.35 28.02
CA ASP A 427 11.47 8.91 29.31
C ASP A 427 11.92 7.47 29.60
N ILE A 428 11.77 6.53 28.65
CA ILE A 428 12.24 5.15 28.81
C ILE A 428 13.74 5.10 29.09
N ARG A 429 14.54 5.88 28.36
CA ARG A 429 16.00 5.94 28.53
C ARG A 429 16.42 6.35 29.95
N GLU A 430 15.64 7.22 30.59
CA GLU A 430 15.96 7.81 31.90
C GLU A 430 15.22 7.14 33.06
N HIS A 431 14.23 6.28 32.78
CA HIS A 431 13.39 5.65 33.79
C HIS A 431 14.12 4.54 34.55
N SER A 432 14.22 4.65 35.87
CA SER A 432 14.97 3.72 36.72
C SER A 432 14.43 2.29 36.74
N GLU A 433 13.12 2.11 36.54
CA GLU A 433 12.46 0.80 36.51
C GLU A 433 12.37 0.20 35.09
N ALA A 434 12.88 0.89 34.06
CA ALA A 434 12.86 0.34 32.72
C ALA A 434 13.83 -0.83 32.57
N ASP A 435 13.43 -1.83 31.79
CA ASP A 435 14.31 -2.95 31.46
C ASP A 435 15.58 -2.47 30.74
N PRO A 436 16.77 -3.01 31.07
CA PRO A 436 18.04 -2.54 30.48
C PRO A 436 18.08 -2.64 28.95
N GLN A 437 17.46 -3.67 28.36
CA GLN A 437 17.41 -3.81 26.92
C GLN A 437 16.45 -2.78 26.30
N ALA A 438 15.32 -2.51 26.95
CA ALA A 438 14.41 -1.45 26.52
C ALA A 438 15.08 -0.07 26.57
N GLN A 439 15.79 0.25 27.65
CA GLN A 439 16.61 1.47 27.76
C GLN A 439 17.65 1.58 26.64
N GLN A 440 18.38 0.48 26.38
CA GLN A 440 19.40 0.45 25.34
C GLN A 440 18.82 0.70 23.95
N ILE A 441 17.69 0.07 23.62
CA ILE A 441 17.03 0.27 22.31
C ILE A 441 16.51 1.70 22.20
N ALA A 442 15.85 2.23 23.23
CA ALA A 442 15.36 3.61 23.24
C ALA A 442 16.51 4.61 23.05
N ALA A 443 17.63 4.43 23.76
CA ALA A 443 18.83 5.23 23.59
C ALA A 443 19.36 5.14 22.14
N SER A 444 19.44 3.94 21.57
CA SER A 444 19.91 3.72 20.20
C SER A 444 19.03 4.45 19.17
N ILE A 445 17.70 4.43 19.32
CA ILE A 445 16.79 5.19 18.44
C ILE A 445 17.08 6.69 18.54
N VAL A 446 17.19 7.22 19.76
CA VAL A 446 17.43 8.64 20.00
C VAL A 446 18.77 9.09 19.41
N ASP A 447 19.82 8.29 19.57
CA ASP A 447 21.17 8.63 19.15
C ASP A 447 21.37 8.45 17.64
N ASP A 448 20.96 7.31 17.07
CA ASP A 448 21.13 7.02 15.63
C ASP A 448 20.38 8.01 14.75
N PHE A 449 19.20 8.47 15.20
CA PHE A 449 18.35 9.38 14.43
C PHE A 449 18.37 10.82 14.95
N LYS A 450 19.30 11.17 15.84
CA LYS A 450 19.42 12.50 16.46
C LYS A 450 19.35 13.65 15.45
N MET A 451 20.07 13.52 14.33
CA MET A 451 20.07 14.54 13.26
C MET A 451 18.69 14.70 12.61
N HIS A 452 17.93 13.62 12.45
CA HIS A 452 16.56 13.71 11.95
C HIS A 452 15.65 14.39 12.96
N PHE A 453 15.74 14.04 14.24
CA PHE A 453 14.94 14.67 15.28
C PHE A 453 15.20 16.17 15.40
N MET A 454 16.46 16.62 15.37
CA MET A 454 16.79 18.05 15.39
C MET A 454 16.17 18.83 14.22
N ASN A 455 16.03 18.21 13.05
CA ASN A 455 15.44 18.87 11.88
C ASN A 455 13.92 19.07 12.00
N TYR A 456 13.24 18.31 12.86
CA TYR A 456 11.78 18.36 13.03
C TYR A 456 11.33 18.97 14.35
N GLN A 457 12.20 19.00 15.35
CA GLN A 457 11.97 19.79 16.56
C GLN A 457 11.88 21.27 16.15
N ARG A 458 10.73 21.90 16.40
CA ARG A 458 10.58 23.34 16.16
C ARG A 458 11.68 24.06 16.93
N PRO A 459 12.37 25.08 16.35
CA PRO A 459 13.13 25.99 17.17
C PRO A 459 12.16 26.54 18.21
N SER A 460 12.49 26.36 19.48
CA SER A 460 11.81 27.04 20.57
C SER A 460 11.73 28.51 20.19
N LEU A 461 10.50 29.01 19.99
CA LEU A 461 10.22 30.42 19.76
C LEU A 461 10.75 31.17 20.98
N CYS A 462 11.93 31.79 20.84
CA CYS A 462 12.41 32.83 21.74
C CYS A 462 11.76 34.16 21.36
#